data_AF-A0A7K1KZK5-F1
#
_entry.id   AF-A0A7K1KZK5-F1
#
_cell.length_a   1.000
_cell.length_b   1.000
_cell.length_c   1.000
_cell.angle_alpha   90.00
_cell.angle_beta   90.00
_cell.angle_gamma   90.00
#
_symmetry.space_group_name_H-M   'P 1'
#
loop_
_entity.id
_entity.type
_entity.pdbx_description
1 polymer ?
#
loop_
_entity_poly.entity_id
_entity_poly.type
_entity_poly.pdbx_seq_one_letter_code
_entity_poly.pdbx_strand_id
1 'polypeptide(L)'
;MRRKLIGVAVALAMTATAMPGPAQAATPKEASPTAAPNADPATVAAAIKAAYDAYKSFLGGGSSAAATAQIIAAIKTAERDIINHIDAIAAADARACARSAVLNFPDFDNLTPDNKQYFALSATSCITQIDSLLSTVTSGAAKDQLGFSVNAVGPIALMARSKAGLHNDTLVPLLREANQKVSTGLTPRCVNLYDADSHLRRWFCTAYNGYRMDAATLPDAQSLAMVDTSWDIAKDTLTQLASM
;
A
#
# COMPACT_ATOMS: atom_id res chain seq x y z
N MET A 1 -38.90 -67.77 14.16
CA MET A 1 -38.69 -68.34 12.80
C MET A 1 -37.58 -67.56 12.09
N ARG A 2 -36.87 -68.27 11.21
CA ARG A 2 -35.82 -67.84 10.25
C ARG A 2 -34.37 -68.02 10.72
N ARG A 3 -33.76 -68.94 9.97
CA ARG A 3 -32.49 -69.63 10.10
C ARG A 3 -31.33 -68.75 9.61
N LYS A 4 -30.18 -68.91 10.25
CA LYS A 4 -28.86 -68.47 9.78
C LYS A 4 -28.43 -69.33 8.59
N LEU A 5 -27.89 -68.71 7.55
CA LEU A 5 -27.15 -69.36 6.47
C LEU A 5 -25.84 -68.62 6.21
N ILE A 6 -24.90 -69.43 5.75
CA ILE A 6 -23.45 -69.29 5.68
C ILE A 6 -23.04 -68.43 4.46
N GLY A 7 -21.93 -67.70 4.57
CA GLY A 7 -21.32 -66.98 3.45
C GLY A 7 -19.82 -66.77 3.67
N VAL A 8 -19.03 -67.51 2.91
CA VAL A 8 -17.56 -67.58 2.85
C VAL A 8 -16.95 -66.24 2.44
N ALA A 9 -15.87 -65.79 3.09
CA ALA A 9 -15.03 -64.69 2.61
C ALA A 9 -13.63 -65.21 2.24
N VAL A 10 -13.36 -65.14 0.95
CA VAL A 10 -12.10 -65.44 0.27
C VAL A 10 -11.04 -64.39 0.65
N ALA A 11 -9.87 -64.84 1.06
CA ALA A 11 -8.70 -63.99 1.26
C ALA A 11 -8.09 -63.63 -0.10
N LEU A 12 -8.26 -62.39 -0.55
CA LEU A 12 -7.46 -61.81 -1.63
C LEU A 12 -6.30 -61.01 -1.02
N ALA A 13 -5.08 -61.44 -1.34
CA ALA A 13 -3.88 -60.65 -1.18
C ALA A 13 -3.94 -59.44 -2.10
N MET A 14 -3.88 -58.22 -1.53
CA MET A 14 -3.69 -56.99 -2.28
C MET A 14 -2.30 -56.44 -1.97
N THR A 15 -1.48 -56.43 -3.02
CA THR A 15 -0.22 -55.70 -3.16
C THR A 15 -0.41 -54.22 -2.81
N ALA A 16 0.39 -53.71 -1.87
CA ALA A 16 0.43 -52.31 -1.50
C ALA A 16 1.09 -51.48 -2.62
N THR A 17 0.30 -50.97 -3.55
CA THR A 17 0.69 -49.81 -4.37
C THR A 17 0.52 -48.56 -3.52
N ALA A 18 1.63 -47.90 -3.20
CA ALA A 18 1.63 -46.60 -2.55
C ALA A 18 0.87 -45.58 -3.41
N MET A 19 -0.37 -45.28 -3.02
CA MET A 19 -1.10 -44.14 -3.56
C MET A 19 -0.49 -42.87 -2.94
N PRO A 20 -0.14 -41.84 -3.73
CA PRO A 20 0.08 -40.52 -3.17
C PRO A 20 -1.25 -40.05 -2.56
N GLY A 21 -1.29 -39.95 -1.24
CA GLY A 21 -2.43 -39.38 -0.54
C GLY A 21 -2.70 -37.95 -1.04
N PRO A 22 -3.95 -37.46 -0.93
CA PRO A 22 -4.23 -36.07 -1.24
C PRO A 22 -3.32 -35.21 -0.37
N ALA A 23 -2.50 -34.35 -1.00
CA ALA A 23 -1.77 -33.33 -0.30
C ALA A 23 -2.77 -32.47 0.46
N GLN A 24 -2.88 -32.67 1.78
CA GLN A 24 -3.52 -31.70 2.65
C GLN A 24 -2.79 -30.38 2.42
N ALA A 25 -3.42 -29.47 1.69
CA ALA A 25 -3.00 -28.09 1.64
C ALA A 25 -2.88 -27.62 3.10
N ALA A 26 -1.67 -27.24 3.50
CA ALA A 26 -1.44 -26.63 4.80
C ALA A 26 -2.40 -25.44 4.90
N THR A 27 -3.41 -25.56 5.77
CA THR A 27 -4.22 -24.43 6.17
C THR A 27 -3.27 -23.34 6.65
N PRO A 28 -3.33 -22.11 6.11
CA PRO A 28 -2.53 -21.02 6.62
C PRO A 28 -2.82 -20.90 8.11
N LYS A 29 -1.81 -21.21 8.94
CA LYS A 29 -1.84 -20.88 10.35
C LYS A 29 -2.00 -19.36 10.40
N GLU A 30 -3.16 -18.89 10.87
CA GLU A 30 -3.34 -17.49 11.21
C GLU A 30 -2.15 -17.09 12.10
N ALA A 31 -1.31 -16.21 11.56
CA ALA A 31 -0.24 -15.62 12.32
C ALA A 31 -0.89 -14.91 13.50
N SER A 32 -0.64 -15.40 14.71
CA SER A 32 -0.98 -14.66 15.92
C SER A 32 -0.40 -13.24 15.79
N PRO A 33 -1.17 -12.19 16.09
CA PRO A 33 -0.67 -10.83 16.03
C PRO A 33 0.22 -10.63 17.25
N THR A 34 1.46 -11.10 17.19
CA THR A 34 2.55 -10.38 17.85
C THR A 34 2.59 -9.05 17.14
N ALA A 35 1.94 -8.05 17.74
CA ALA A 35 1.90 -6.69 17.24
C ALA A 35 3.35 -6.27 16.93
N ALA A 36 3.66 -6.18 15.65
CA ALA A 36 4.77 -5.36 15.19
C ALA A 36 4.61 -3.99 15.86
N PRO A 37 5.69 -3.30 16.24
CA PRO A 37 5.57 -1.96 16.79
C PRO A 37 4.69 -1.17 15.83
N ASN A 38 3.53 -0.70 16.32
CA ASN A 38 2.57 0.03 15.50
C ASN A 38 3.35 1.08 14.74
N ALA A 39 3.49 0.90 13.43
CA ALA A 39 4.06 1.90 12.56
C ALA A 39 3.25 3.17 12.81
N ASP A 40 3.89 4.26 13.20
CA ASP A 40 3.20 5.53 13.41
C ASP A 40 2.79 6.07 12.02
N PRO A 41 1.52 5.94 11.62
CA PRO A 41 1.17 6.24 10.24
C PRO A 41 1.23 7.74 9.97
N ALA A 42 1.19 8.59 11.02
CA ALA A 42 1.41 10.02 10.93
C ALA A 42 2.83 10.35 10.42
N THR A 43 3.83 9.71 11.01
CA THR A 43 5.24 9.85 10.62
C THR A 43 5.47 9.39 9.18
N VAL A 44 4.83 8.28 8.78
CA VAL A 44 4.90 7.76 7.42
C VAL A 44 4.23 8.70 6.42
N ALA A 45 3.05 9.23 6.75
CA ALA A 45 2.35 10.21 5.93
C ALA A 45 3.17 11.48 5.72
N ALA A 46 3.78 12.00 6.79
CA ALA A 46 4.64 13.18 6.73
C ALA A 46 5.88 12.96 5.86
N ALA A 47 6.54 11.79 5.99
CA ALA A 47 7.69 11.43 5.17
C ALA A 47 7.33 11.32 3.68
N ILE A 48 6.22 10.65 3.36
CA ILE A 48 5.74 10.52 1.98
C ILE A 48 5.42 11.89 1.38
N LYS A 49 4.70 12.74 2.12
CA LYS A 49 4.40 14.11 1.71
C LYS A 49 5.68 14.90 1.40
N ALA A 50 6.66 14.85 2.30
CA ALA A 50 7.94 15.52 2.13
C ALA A 50 8.71 15.02 0.88
N ALA A 51 8.65 13.72 0.59
CA ALA A 51 9.28 13.15 -0.61
C ALA A 51 8.63 13.67 -1.91
N TYR A 52 7.31 13.77 -1.97
CA TYR A 52 6.63 14.38 -3.12
C TYR A 52 6.88 15.87 -3.25
N ASP A 53 6.91 16.62 -2.14
CA ASP A 53 7.21 18.04 -2.14
C ASP A 53 8.65 18.31 -2.64
N ALA A 54 9.61 17.45 -2.26
CA ALA A 54 10.97 17.50 -2.78
C ALA A 54 11.04 17.26 -4.30
N TYR A 55 10.30 16.27 -4.82
CA TYR A 55 10.22 16.04 -6.27
C TYR A 55 9.54 17.21 -7.01
N LYS A 56 8.47 17.77 -6.44
CA LYS A 56 7.80 18.96 -7.00
C LYS A 56 8.75 20.17 -7.04
N SER A 57 9.55 20.37 -6.01
CA SER A 57 10.58 21.42 -5.97
C SER A 57 11.62 21.25 -7.09
N PHE A 58 12.03 20.01 -7.36
CA PHE A 58 12.91 19.70 -8.49
C PHE A 58 12.29 20.09 -9.84
N LEU A 59 11.01 19.76 -10.08
CA LEU A 59 10.31 20.19 -11.30
C LEU A 59 10.21 21.71 -11.45
N GLY A 60 10.12 22.44 -10.34
CA GLY A 60 10.12 23.90 -10.30
C GLY A 60 11.48 24.57 -10.55
N GLY A 61 12.50 23.83 -10.99
CA GLY A 61 13.86 24.33 -11.22
C GLY A 61 14.80 24.16 -10.02
N GLY A 62 14.38 23.43 -8.98
CA GLY A 62 15.21 23.07 -7.85
C GLY A 62 16.37 22.13 -8.20
N SER A 63 17.37 22.05 -7.33
CA SER A 63 18.52 21.17 -7.53
C SER A 63 18.13 19.69 -7.45
N SER A 64 18.49 18.92 -8.48
CA SER A 64 18.30 17.46 -8.50
C SER A 64 19.00 16.76 -7.33
N ALA A 65 20.21 17.19 -6.96
CA ALA A 65 20.93 16.62 -5.84
C ALA A 65 20.23 16.90 -4.49
N ALA A 66 19.71 18.13 -4.32
CA ALA A 66 18.97 18.50 -3.11
C ALA A 66 17.67 17.70 -2.98
N ALA A 67 16.89 17.60 -4.06
CA ALA A 67 15.66 16.82 -4.07
C ALA A 67 15.92 15.32 -3.81
N THR A 68 16.97 14.76 -4.39
CA THR A 68 17.37 13.36 -4.12
C THR A 68 17.67 13.17 -2.63
N ALA A 69 18.49 14.04 -2.05
CA ALA A 69 18.84 13.96 -0.63
C ALA A 69 17.62 14.13 0.29
N GLN A 70 16.69 15.02 -0.05
CA GLN A 70 15.45 15.23 0.70
C GLN A 70 14.52 14.01 0.62
N ILE A 71 14.36 13.41 -0.56
CA ILE A 71 13.58 12.16 -0.71
C ILE A 71 14.20 11.04 0.12
N ILE A 72 15.53 10.85 0.03
CA ILE A 72 16.25 9.85 0.84
C ILE A 72 16.06 10.12 2.33
N ALA A 73 16.20 11.37 2.78
CA ALA A 73 16.06 11.74 4.18
C ALA A 73 14.64 11.50 4.70
N ALA A 74 13.63 11.85 3.91
CA ALA A 74 12.23 11.61 4.25
C ALA A 74 11.94 10.11 4.38
N ILE A 75 12.38 9.31 3.40
CA ILE A 75 12.24 7.85 3.43
C ILE A 75 12.99 7.25 4.63
N LYS A 76 14.24 7.67 4.90
CA LYS A 76 15.03 7.17 6.04
C LYS A 76 14.40 7.48 7.39
N THR A 77 13.79 8.66 7.53
CA THR A 77 13.13 9.08 8.78
C THR A 77 11.97 8.15 9.15
N ALA A 78 11.25 7.66 8.15
CA ALA A 78 10.13 6.76 8.33
C ALA A 78 10.41 5.33 7.84
N GLU A 79 11.68 4.94 7.61
CA GLU A 79 12.01 3.73 6.85
C GLU A 79 11.44 2.47 7.49
N ARG A 80 11.64 2.31 8.80
CA ARG A 80 11.08 1.19 9.55
C ARG A 80 9.56 1.14 9.42
N ASP A 81 8.91 2.29 9.52
CA ASP A 81 7.45 2.37 9.56
C ASP A 81 6.86 2.19 8.14
N ILE A 82 7.51 2.73 7.10
CA ILE A 82 7.23 2.46 5.68
C ILE A 82 7.38 0.96 5.39
N ILE A 83 8.48 0.34 5.85
CA ILE A 83 8.70 -1.10 5.67
C ILE A 83 7.65 -1.90 6.43
N ASN A 84 7.23 -1.48 7.62
CA ASN A 84 6.15 -2.15 8.36
C ASN A 84 4.81 -2.10 7.60
N HIS A 85 4.46 -0.96 7.00
CA HIS A 85 3.27 -0.86 6.12
C HIS A 85 3.42 -1.73 4.87
N ILE A 86 4.60 -1.75 4.26
CA ILE A 86 4.91 -2.61 3.12
C ILE A 86 4.80 -4.10 3.50
N ASP A 87 5.29 -4.47 4.68
CA ASP A 87 5.26 -5.85 5.18
C ASP A 87 3.84 -6.34 5.51
N ALA A 88 2.90 -5.41 5.77
CA ALA A 88 1.48 -5.69 5.92
C ALA A 88 0.74 -5.89 4.58
N ILE A 89 1.36 -5.63 3.42
CA ILE A 89 0.76 -5.94 2.12
C ILE A 89 0.62 -7.46 1.98
N ALA A 90 -0.61 -7.92 1.78
CA ALA A 90 -0.90 -9.35 1.58
C ALA A 90 -0.30 -9.91 0.26
N ALA A 91 -0.14 -9.05 -0.76
CA ALA A 91 0.49 -9.42 -2.02
C ALA A 91 2.02 -9.42 -1.90
N ALA A 92 2.61 -10.62 -1.81
CA ALA A 92 4.04 -10.82 -1.58
C ALA A 92 4.93 -10.11 -2.60
N ASP A 93 4.52 -10.06 -3.87
CA ASP A 93 5.31 -9.43 -4.93
C ASP A 93 5.32 -7.90 -4.81
N ALA A 94 4.16 -7.29 -4.53
CA ALA A 94 4.06 -5.85 -4.30
C ALA A 94 4.84 -5.42 -3.05
N ARG A 95 4.81 -6.25 -2.00
CA ARG A 95 5.65 -6.08 -0.82
C ARG A 95 7.13 -6.10 -1.18
N ALA A 96 7.57 -7.12 -1.90
CA ALA A 96 8.98 -7.31 -2.27
C ALA A 96 9.48 -6.14 -3.13
N CYS A 97 8.69 -5.69 -4.10
CA CYS A 97 9.08 -4.60 -4.98
C CYS A 97 9.15 -3.25 -4.24
N ALA A 98 8.18 -2.96 -3.37
CA ALA A 98 8.16 -1.70 -2.61
C ALA A 98 9.34 -1.64 -1.63
N ARG A 99 9.61 -2.75 -0.93
CA ARG A 99 10.78 -2.87 -0.05
C ARG A 99 12.09 -2.70 -0.81
N SER A 100 12.21 -3.34 -1.97
CA SER A 100 13.41 -3.22 -2.82
C SER A 100 13.64 -1.77 -3.27
N ALA A 101 12.59 -1.04 -3.68
CA ALA A 101 12.71 0.35 -4.09
C ALA A 101 13.18 1.25 -2.93
N VAL A 102 12.59 1.10 -1.75
CA VAL A 102 12.94 1.85 -0.54
C VAL A 102 14.39 1.60 -0.10
N LEU A 103 14.81 0.32 -0.08
CA LEU A 103 16.15 -0.05 0.39
C LEU A 103 17.27 0.35 -0.57
N ASN A 104 17.02 0.28 -1.89
CA ASN A 104 18.07 0.51 -2.89
C ASN A 104 18.16 1.98 -3.36
N PHE A 105 17.12 2.80 -3.16
CA PHE A 105 17.15 4.20 -3.59
C PHE A 105 18.28 5.05 -2.99
N PRO A 106 18.69 4.87 -1.70
CA PRO A 106 19.82 5.60 -1.14
C PRO A 106 21.13 5.43 -1.92
N ASP A 107 21.32 4.29 -2.59
CA ASP A 107 22.52 3.98 -3.38
C ASP A 107 22.37 4.35 -4.87
N PHE A 108 21.21 4.87 -5.28
CA PHE A 108 20.87 5.13 -6.67
C PHE A 108 21.94 5.96 -7.40
N ASP A 109 22.50 6.97 -6.75
CA ASP A 109 23.49 7.86 -7.38
C ASP A 109 24.83 7.20 -7.67
N ASN A 110 25.16 6.15 -6.93
CA ASN A 110 26.38 5.38 -7.08
C ASN A 110 26.25 4.29 -8.17
N LEU A 111 25.04 4.05 -8.68
CA LEU A 111 24.81 3.06 -9.73
C LEU A 111 25.37 3.52 -11.09
N THR A 112 25.77 2.55 -11.90
CA THR A 112 26.08 2.76 -13.32
C THR A 112 24.84 3.24 -14.08
N PRO A 113 24.99 3.93 -15.23
CA PRO A 113 23.85 4.41 -16.01
C PRO A 113 22.82 3.31 -16.35
N ASP A 114 23.28 2.12 -16.74
CA ASP A 114 22.39 0.99 -17.06
C ASP A 114 21.62 0.50 -15.82
N ASN A 115 22.29 0.45 -14.67
CA ASN A 115 21.64 0.07 -13.41
C ASN A 115 20.64 1.13 -12.93
N LYS A 116 20.90 2.43 -13.20
CA LYS A 116 19.95 3.52 -12.93
C LYS A 116 18.68 3.37 -13.77
N GLN A 117 18.83 3.08 -15.05
CA GLN A 117 17.68 2.83 -15.95
C GLN A 117 16.91 1.59 -15.50
N TYR A 118 17.60 0.50 -15.19
CA TYR A 118 16.98 -0.72 -14.69
C TYR A 118 16.20 -0.47 -13.40
N PHE A 119 16.80 0.23 -12.43
CA PHE A 119 16.13 0.59 -11.18
C PHE A 119 14.87 1.45 -11.43
N ALA A 120 14.97 2.46 -12.30
CA ALA A 120 13.84 3.32 -12.65
C ALA A 120 12.68 2.53 -13.29
N LEU A 121 12.98 1.59 -14.19
CA LEU A 121 11.99 0.71 -14.80
C LEU A 121 11.40 -0.28 -13.78
N SER A 122 12.22 -0.83 -12.88
CA SER A 122 11.77 -1.72 -11.81
C SER A 122 10.82 -1.02 -10.84
N ALA A 123 11.16 0.19 -10.39
CA ALA A 123 10.29 1.02 -9.54
C ALA A 123 8.97 1.37 -10.25
N THR A 124 9.01 1.64 -11.56
CA THR A 124 7.81 1.84 -12.39
C THR A 124 6.93 0.58 -12.40
N SER A 125 7.53 -0.60 -12.64
CA SER A 125 6.81 -1.87 -12.63
C SER A 125 6.16 -2.17 -11.29
N CYS A 126 6.82 -1.79 -10.18
CA CYS A 126 6.27 -1.92 -8.84
C CYS A 126 4.97 -1.10 -8.69
N ILE A 127 4.96 0.15 -9.15
CA ILE A 127 3.77 1.01 -9.13
C ILE A 127 2.65 0.41 -9.98
N THR A 128 2.95 -0.10 -11.18
CA THR A 128 1.96 -0.79 -12.03
C THR A 128 1.35 -2.01 -11.32
N GLN A 129 2.17 -2.78 -10.61
CA GLN A 129 1.68 -3.94 -9.86
C GLN A 129 0.77 -3.52 -8.70
N ILE A 130 1.17 -2.50 -7.93
CA ILE A 130 0.35 -1.97 -6.83
C ILE A 130 -0.97 -1.41 -7.35
N ASP A 131 -0.96 -0.67 -8.45
CA ASP A 131 -2.17 -0.13 -9.10
C ASP A 131 -3.15 -1.24 -9.55
N SER A 132 -2.61 -2.31 -10.14
CA SER A 132 -3.40 -3.49 -10.50
C SER A 132 -4.07 -4.11 -9.27
N LEU A 133 -3.32 -4.25 -8.17
CA LEU A 133 -3.84 -4.78 -6.92
C LEU A 133 -4.92 -3.88 -6.31
N LEU A 134 -4.74 -2.55 -6.34
CA LEU A 134 -5.73 -1.58 -5.84
C LEU A 134 -7.11 -1.74 -6.49
N SER A 135 -7.14 -2.18 -7.75
CA SER A 135 -8.37 -2.47 -8.50
C SER A 135 -9.05 -3.76 -8.08
N THR A 136 -8.32 -4.70 -7.48
CA THR A 136 -8.83 -6.05 -7.13
C THR A 136 -9.16 -6.21 -5.65
N VAL A 137 -8.48 -5.47 -4.76
CA VAL A 137 -8.72 -5.57 -3.33
C VAL A 137 -10.01 -4.86 -2.91
N THR A 138 -10.80 -5.52 -2.06
CA THR A 138 -12.05 -4.99 -1.51
C THR A 138 -11.93 -4.54 -0.06
N SER A 139 -10.96 -5.06 0.69
CA SER A 139 -10.71 -4.67 2.08
C SER A 139 -10.14 -3.25 2.16
N GLY A 140 -10.72 -2.41 3.02
CA GLY A 140 -10.20 -1.07 3.32
C GLY A 140 -8.77 -1.13 3.85
N ALA A 141 -8.48 -2.04 4.77
CA ALA A 141 -7.11 -2.22 5.28
C ALA A 141 -6.11 -2.58 4.17
N ALA A 142 -6.48 -3.47 3.24
CA ALA A 142 -5.60 -3.84 2.13
C ALA A 142 -5.37 -2.67 1.16
N LYS A 143 -6.43 -1.90 0.84
CA LYS A 143 -6.30 -0.67 0.05
C LYS A 143 -5.40 0.34 0.74
N ASP A 144 -5.50 0.46 2.06
CA ASP A 144 -4.70 1.39 2.83
C ASP A 144 -3.20 1.06 2.81
N GLN A 145 -2.85 -0.21 3.02
CA GLN A 145 -1.44 -0.65 2.92
C GLN A 145 -0.87 -0.47 1.50
N LEU A 146 -1.66 -0.78 0.46
CA LEU A 146 -1.27 -0.52 -0.93
C LEU A 146 -1.15 0.98 -1.20
N GLY A 147 -2.00 1.81 -0.59
CA GLY A 147 -1.96 3.27 -0.69
C GLY A 147 -0.70 3.88 -0.06
N PHE A 148 -0.29 3.42 1.11
CA PHE A 148 1.01 3.80 1.67
C PHE A 148 2.17 3.39 0.75
N SER A 149 2.09 2.18 0.20
CA SER A 149 3.16 1.62 -0.64
C SER A 149 3.33 2.35 -1.97
N VAL A 150 2.22 2.65 -2.68
CA VAL A 150 2.31 3.39 -3.94
C VAL A 150 2.84 4.80 -3.74
N ASN A 151 2.49 5.44 -2.62
CA ASN A 151 2.94 6.79 -2.33
C ASN A 151 4.37 6.83 -1.75
N ALA A 152 4.85 5.77 -1.11
CA ALA A 152 6.26 5.64 -0.75
C ALA A 152 7.15 5.42 -1.99
N VAL A 153 6.72 4.57 -2.93
CA VAL A 153 7.49 4.24 -4.15
C VAL A 153 7.35 5.31 -5.24
N GLY A 154 6.23 6.05 -5.27
CA GLY A 154 5.95 7.08 -6.27
C GLY A 154 7.05 8.13 -6.46
N PRO A 155 7.46 8.89 -5.43
CA PRO A 155 8.51 9.90 -5.57
C PRO A 155 9.88 9.27 -5.89
N ILE A 156 10.16 8.05 -5.42
CA ILE A 156 11.35 7.27 -5.78
C ILE A 156 11.38 7.02 -7.28
N ALA A 157 10.29 6.47 -7.84
CA ALA A 157 10.20 6.12 -9.25
C ALA A 157 10.25 7.37 -10.14
N LEU A 158 9.54 8.43 -9.76
CA LEU A 158 9.56 9.71 -10.46
C LEU A 158 10.99 10.27 -10.55
N MET A 159 11.70 10.34 -9.42
CA MET A 159 13.06 10.85 -9.38
C MET A 159 14.04 9.94 -10.12
N ALA A 160 13.95 8.62 -9.92
CA ALA A 160 14.80 7.66 -10.59
C ALA A 160 14.67 7.76 -12.12
N ARG A 161 13.44 7.88 -12.64
CA ARG A 161 13.19 8.07 -14.07
C ARG A 161 13.80 9.37 -14.57
N SER A 162 13.57 10.49 -13.89
CA SER A 162 14.16 11.79 -14.28
C SER A 162 15.68 11.73 -14.34
N LYS A 163 16.33 11.12 -13.34
CA LYS A 163 17.80 10.99 -13.30
C LYS A 163 18.36 9.96 -14.29
N ALA A 164 17.56 8.99 -14.69
CA ALA A 164 17.91 8.00 -15.72
C ALA A 164 17.62 8.50 -17.15
N GLY A 165 17.15 9.74 -17.33
CA GLY A 165 16.79 10.30 -18.65
C GLY A 165 15.47 9.77 -19.21
N LEU A 166 14.63 9.17 -18.37
CA LEU A 166 13.31 8.65 -18.74
C LEU A 166 12.22 9.70 -18.45
N HIS A 167 11.19 9.71 -19.31
CA HIS A 167 10.06 10.65 -19.21
C HIS A 167 9.03 10.17 -18.18
N ASN A 168 8.33 11.09 -17.54
CA ASN A 168 7.30 10.79 -16.53
C ASN A 168 5.86 10.94 -17.04
N ASP A 169 5.69 11.20 -18.34
CA ASP A 169 4.39 11.46 -18.99
C ASP A 169 3.37 10.33 -18.82
N THR A 170 3.83 9.09 -18.65
CA THR A 170 2.98 7.92 -18.38
C THR A 170 2.91 7.55 -16.90
N LEU A 171 3.96 7.86 -16.12
CA LEU A 171 4.00 7.53 -14.70
C LEU A 171 3.14 8.48 -13.87
N VAL A 172 3.11 9.78 -14.19
CA VAL A 172 2.28 10.75 -13.46
C VAL A 172 0.80 10.39 -13.57
N PRO A 173 0.22 10.11 -14.76
CA PRO A 173 -1.15 9.62 -14.88
C PRO A 173 -1.42 8.33 -14.09
N LEU A 174 -0.50 7.35 -14.13
CA LEU A 174 -0.64 6.11 -13.37
C LEU A 174 -0.67 6.34 -11.86
N LEU A 175 0.21 7.22 -11.34
CA LEU A 175 0.21 7.61 -9.93
C LEU A 175 -1.07 8.35 -9.53
N ARG A 176 -1.62 9.18 -10.42
CA ARG A 176 -2.92 9.83 -10.21
C ARG A 176 -4.04 8.80 -10.16
N GLU A 177 -4.05 7.84 -11.08
CA GLU A 177 -5.04 6.77 -11.11
C GLU A 177 -5.00 5.94 -9.82
N ALA A 178 -3.81 5.49 -9.41
CA ALA A 178 -3.63 4.72 -8.19
C ALA A 178 -4.12 5.50 -6.96
N ASN A 179 -3.76 6.78 -6.85
CA ASN A 179 -4.23 7.63 -5.75
C ASN A 179 -5.73 7.95 -5.81
N GLN A 180 -6.32 8.01 -7.00
CA GLN A 180 -7.77 8.12 -7.14
C GLN A 180 -8.46 6.84 -6.64
N LYS A 181 -7.91 5.65 -6.90
CA LYS A 181 -8.43 4.38 -6.38
C LYS A 181 -8.35 4.30 -4.85
N VAL A 182 -7.26 4.82 -4.27
CA VAL A 182 -7.10 4.92 -2.80
C VAL A 182 -8.13 5.90 -2.22
N SER A 183 -8.17 7.14 -2.71
CA SER A 183 -9.04 8.19 -2.17
C SER A 183 -10.53 7.84 -2.31
N THR A 184 -10.95 7.25 -3.42
CA THR A 184 -12.34 6.80 -3.61
C THR A 184 -12.63 5.56 -2.76
N GLY A 185 -11.75 4.57 -2.79
CA GLY A 185 -11.94 3.28 -2.12
C GLY A 185 -11.89 3.34 -0.59
N LEU A 186 -11.26 4.36 -0.02
CA LEU A 186 -11.15 4.58 1.43
C LEU A 186 -12.07 5.70 1.95
N THR A 187 -12.96 6.25 1.13
CA THR A 187 -13.86 7.34 1.56
C THR A 187 -14.61 6.94 2.84
N PRO A 188 -14.52 7.75 3.93
CA PRO A 188 -15.17 7.41 5.19
C PRO A 188 -16.69 7.52 5.06
N ARG A 189 -17.40 6.74 5.89
CA ARG A 189 -18.86 6.81 5.96
C ARG A 189 -19.26 8.00 6.81
N CYS A 190 -20.01 8.93 6.23
CA CYS A 190 -20.38 10.17 6.91
C CYS A 190 -21.90 10.33 7.03
N VAL A 191 -22.35 10.84 8.18
CA VAL A 191 -23.76 11.16 8.44
C VAL A 191 -23.87 12.57 9.03
N ASN A 192 -24.89 13.32 8.62
CA ASN A 192 -25.15 14.67 9.14
C ASN A 192 -26.24 14.62 10.22
N LEU A 193 -25.82 14.73 11.48
CA LEU A 193 -26.69 14.59 12.64
C LEU A 193 -26.73 15.90 13.44
N TYR A 194 -27.83 16.11 14.16
CA TYR A 194 -27.91 17.17 15.15
C TYR A 194 -27.10 16.76 16.38
N ASP A 195 -26.14 17.57 16.76
CA ASP A 195 -25.34 17.41 17.96
C ASP A 195 -26.00 18.18 19.11
N ALA A 196 -26.39 17.45 20.15
CA ALA A 196 -27.11 18.03 21.29
C ALA A 196 -26.21 18.93 22.15
N ASP A 197 -24.89 18.68 22.16
CA ASP A 197 -23.95 19.42 23.00
C ASP A 197 -23.61 20.79 22.39
N SER A 198 -23.40 20.83 21.08
CA SER A 198 -23.14 22.08 20.35
C SER A 198 -24.40 22.79 19.85
N HIS A 199 -25.57 22.15 19.94
CA HIS A 199 -26.84 22.61 19.37
C HIS A 199 -26.80 22.89 17.85
N LEU A 200 -25.87 22.27 17.13
CA LEU A 200 -25.64 22.47 15.70
C LEU A 200 -25.71 21.14 14.93
N ARG A 201 -25.98 21.20 13.62
CA ARG A 201 -25.80 20.02 12.76
C ARG A 201 -24.32 19.83 12.46
N ARG A 202 -23.81 18.63 12.72
CA ARG A 202 -22.41 18.25 12.46
C ARG A 202 -22.35 17.00 11.59
N TRP A 203 -21.27 16.90 10.83
CA TRP A 203 -20.94 15.71 10.07
C TRP A 203 -20.12 14.78 10.94
N PHE A 204 -20.58 13.55 11.12
CA PHE A 204 -19.86 12.48 11.80
C PHE A 204 -19.37 11.49 10.76
N CYS A 205 -18.06 11.33 10.65
CA CYS A 205 -17.43 10.44 9.68
C CYS A 205 -16.72 9.28 10.40
N THR A 206 -16.83 8.08 9.85
CA THR A 206 -16.17 6.87 10.36
C THR A 206 -15.31 6.27 9.24
N ALA A 207 -14.03 6.13 9.51
CA ALA A 207 -13.05 5.52 8.62
C ALA A 207 -13.15 3.99 8.61
N TYR A 208 -12.43 3.35 7.68
CA TYR A 208 -12.44 1.89 7.53
C TYR A 208 -11.91 1.16 8.79
N ASN A 209 -11.02 1.82 9.55
CA ASN A 209 -10.42 1.32 10.78
C ASN A 209 -11.31 1.55 12.02
N GLY A 210 -12.51 2.11 11.85
CA GLY A 210 -13.45 2.42 12.93
C GLY A 210 -13.16 3.74 13.65
N TYR A 211 -12.10 4.47 13.29
CA TYR A 211 -11.85 5.80 13.82
C TYR A 211 -12.96 6.76 13.40
N ARG A 212 -13.41 7.60 14.34
CA ARG A 212 -14.57 8.47 14.15
C ARG A 212 -14.26 9.88 14.61
N MET A 213 -14.56 10.84 13.75
CA MET A 213 -14.42 12.27 14.02
C MET A 213 -15.62 13.03 13.49
N ASP A 214 -15.80 14.25 13.98
CA ASP A 214 -16.88 15.12 13.58
C ASP A 214 -16.46 16.58 13.36
N ALA A 215 -17.10 17.24 12.39
CA ALA A 215 -16.82 18.63 12.05
C ALA A 215 -18.06 19.36 11.56
N ALA A 216 -17.95 20.69 11.45
CA ALA A 216 -19.02 21.53 10.91
C ALA A 216 -19.26 21.27 9.41
N THR A 217 -18.20 20.99 8.65
CA THR A 217 -18.28 20.71 7.21
C THR A 217 -17.96 19.25 6.91
N LEU A 218 -18.50 18.72 5.81
CA LEU A 218 -18.21 17.36 5.38
C LEU A 218 -16.73 17.15 5.04
N PRO A 219 -16.05 18.03 4.28
CA PRO A 219 -14.63 17.86 3.98
C PRO A 219 -13.75 17.78 5.22
N ASP A 220 -13.99 18.65 6.22
CA ASP A 220 -13.21 18.65 7.46
C ASP A 220 -13.45 17.36 8.26
N ALA A 221 -14.70 16.91 8.36
CA ALA A 221 -15.04 15.67 9.06
C ALA A 221 -14.40 14.46 8.38
N GLN A 222 -14.35 14.43 7.05
CA GLN A 222 -13.69 13.38 6.29
C GLN A 222 -12.18 13.37 6.55
N SER A 223 -11.51 14.52 6.42
CA SER A 223 -10.07 14.60 6.68
C SER A 223 -9.72 14.22 8.11
N LEU A 224 -10.46 14.73 9.11
CA LEU A 224 -10.22 14.37 10.51
C LEU A 224 -10.43 12.87 10.78
N ALA A 225 -11.42 12.24 10.15
CA ALA A 225 -11.68 10.81 10.32
C ALA A 225 -10.63 9.94 9.61
N MET A 226 -9.96 10.45 8.59
CA MET A 226 -8.99 9.71 7.77
C MET A 226 -7.53 10.03 8.10
N VAL A 227 -7.29 10.78 9.19
CA VAL A 227 -5.96 11.01 9.74
C VAL A 227 -5.24 9.68 9.90
N ASP A 228 -3.95 9.67 9.57
CA ASP A 228 -3.07 8.50 9.68
C ASP A 228 -3.48 7.33 8.77
N THR A 229 -4.15 7.64 7.66
CA THR A 229 -4.40 6.68 6.58
C THR A 229 -3.79 7.17 5.27
N SER A 230 -3.64 6.26 4.32
CA SER A 230 -3.23 6.58 2.96
C SER A 230 -4.25 7.42 2.19
N TRP A 231 -5.47 7.62 2.70
CA TRP A 231 -6.48 8.47 2.05
C TRP A 231 -6.08 9.94 2.06
N ASP A 232 -5.59 10.46 3.18
CA ASP A 232 -5.13 11.84 3.30
C ASP A 232 -3.89 12.06 2.41
N ILE A 233 -2.94 11.12 2.47
CA ILE A 233 -1.77 11.11 1.59
C ILE A 233 -2.20 11.13 0.13
N ALA A 234 -3.18 10.32 -0.26
CA ALA A 234 -3.64 10.24 -1.63
C ALA A 234 -4.27 11.56 -2.11
N LYS A 235 -5.03 12.25 -1.27
CA LYS A 235 -5.61 13.56 -1.62
C LYS A 235 -4.55 14.65 -1.80
N ASP A 236 -3.58 14.70 -0.89
CA ASP A 236 -2.45 15.62 -0.99
C ASP A 236 -1.64 15.33 -2.27
N THR A 237 -1.36 14.05 -2.51
CA THR A 237 -0.60 13.58 -3.67
C THR A 237 -1.33 13.88 -4.97
N LEU A 238 -2.65 13.67 -5.05
CA LEU A 238 -3.46 14.05 -6.22
C LEU A 238 -3.34 15.54 -6.54
N THR A 239 -3.32 16.38 -5.52
CA THR A 239 -3.16 17.84 -5.67
C THR A 239 -1.75 18.18 -6.16
N GLN A 240 -0.72 17.52 -5.65
CA GLN A 240 0.66 17.69 -6.10
C GLN A 240 0.83 17.24 -7.56
N LEU A 241 0.36 16.03 -7.90
CA LEU A 241 0.44 15.45 -9.24
C LEU A 241 -0.40 16.19 -10.30
N ALA A 242 -1.44 16.93 -9.89
CA ALA A 242 -2.20 17.77 -10.82
C ALA A 242 -1.42 18.99 -11.31
N SER A 243 -0.35 19.37 -10.60
CA SER A 243 0.53 20.50 -10.92
C SER A 243 1.83 20.10 -11.63
N MET A 244 1.97 18.83 -12.00
CA MET A 244 3.11 18.25 -12.72
C MET A 244 2.69 17.91 -14.15
#